data_AF-A0A7H4NWG2-F1
#
_entry.id   AF-A0A7H4NWG2-F1
#
_cell.length_a   1.000
_cell.length_b   1.000
_cell.length_c   1.000
_cell.angle_alpha   90.00
_cell.angle_beta   90.00
_cell.angle_gamma   90.00
#
_symmetry.space_group_name_H-M   'P 1'
#
loop_
_entity.id
_entity.type
_entity.pdbx_description
1 polymer ?
#
loop_
_entity_poly.entity_id
_entity_poly.type
_entity_poly.pdbx_seq_one_letter_code
_entity_poly.pdbx_strand_id
1 'polypeptide(L)'
;MRAHLGNKHPDRFDIKADAGGITDIEFITQYLVLRYASDKPKLTRWSDNVRILELLAQNDIMDEGEVRALTHAYTTLRDALHHLALQEQPGHVAPEAFSEEREQVSASWQKWLMA
;
A
#
# COMPACT_ATOMS: atom_id res chain seq x y z
N MET A 1 10.00 -5.55 -9.76
CA MET A 1 10.24 -5.47 -8.31
C MET A 1 9.18 -6.26 -7.53
N ARG A 2 7.87 -5.98 -7.66
CA ARG A 2 6.76 -6.77 -7.08
C ARG A 2 6.86 -8.29 -7.31
N ALA A 3 7.13 -8.73 -8.54
CA ALA A 3 7.27 -10.14 -8.89
C ALA A 3 8.46 -10.87 -8.21
N HIS A 4 9.43 -10.15 -7.64
CA HIS A 4 10.55 -10.75 -6.90
C HIS A 4 10.24 -10.92 -5.40
N LEU A 5 9.14 -10.35 -4.91
CA LEU A 5 8.76 -10.35 -3.50
C LEU A 5 7.57 -11.27 -3.19
N GLY A 6 6.77 -11.64 -4.18
CA GLY A 6 5.58 -12.49 -4.00
C GLY A 6 5.91 -13.87 -3.44
N ASN A 7 5.05 -14.33 -2.53
CA ASN A 7 5.20 -15.57 -1.79
C ASN A 7 5.09 -16.81 -2.69
N LYS A 8 5.75 -17.90 -2.30
CA LYS A 8 5.76 -19.18 -3.04
C LYS A 8 4.64 -20.14 -2.62
N HIS A 9 3.77 -19.70 -1.70
CA HIS A 9 2.74 -20.51 -1.06
C HIS A 9 1.35 -19.97 -1.42
N PRO A 10 0.64 -20.58 -2.38
CA PRO A 10 -0.64 -20.06 -2.89
C PRO A 10 -1.80 -20.18 -1.89
N ASP A 11 -1.61 -20.90 -0.79
CA ASP A 11 -2.60 -21.15 0.25
C ASP A 11 -2.62 -20.08 1.37
N ARG A 12 -1.81 -19.02 1.25
CA ARG A 12 -1.71 -17.95 2.25
C ARG A 12 -1.54 -16.60 1.59
N PHE A 13 -1.95 -15.55 2.32
CA PHE A 13 -1.67 -14.17 1.95
C PHE A 13 -0.60 -13.60 2.87
N ASP A 14 0.56 -13.23 2.33
CA ASP A 14 1.57 -12.44 3.03
C ASP A 14 1.15 -10.96 3.05
N ILE A 15 0.80 -10.46 4.24
CA ILE A 15 0.26 -9.11 4.43
C ILE A 15 1.20 -8.03 3.86
N LYS A 16 2.50 -8.28 3.88
CA LYS A 16 3.49 -7.31 3.44
C LYS A 16 3.84 -7.48 1.96
N ALA A 17 4.18 -8.70 1.56
CA ALA A 17 4.90 -8.95 0.32
C ALA A 17 4.00 -9.29 -0.88
N ASP A 18 2.79 -9.80 -0.64
CA ASP A 18 1.91 -10.24 -1.73
C ASP A 18 1.12 -9.09 -2.37
N ALA A 19 0.50 -9.41 -3.50
CA ALA A 19 -0.35 -8.52 -4.25
C ALA A 19 -1.49 -7.96 -3.37
N GLY A 20 -1.60 -6.63 -3.32
CA GLY A 20 -2.54 -5.93 -2.46
C GLY A 20 -2.02 -5.69 -1.04
N GLY A 21 -0.78 -6.07 -0.75
CA GLY A 21 -0.14 -5.91 0.55
C GLY A 21 0.51 -4.55 0.78
N ILE A 22 1.15 -4.41 1.95
CA ILE A 22 1.77 -3.15 2.40
C ILE A 22 2.83 -2.64 1.43
N THR A 23 3.66 -3.54 0.89
CA THR A 23 4.74 -3.12 -0.03
C THR A 23 4.18 -2.57 -1.34
N ASP A 24 3.03 -3.01 -1.83
CA ASP A 24 2.41 -2.38 -3.00
C ASP A 24 2.06 -0.91 -2.73
N ILE A 25 1.54 -0.60 -1.53
CA ILE A 25 1.22 0.77 -1.12
C ILE A 25 2.49 1.63 -1.00
N GLU A 26 3.54 1.11 -0.37
CA GLU A 26 4.85 1.78 -0.25
C GLU A 26 5.42 2.13 -1.64
N PHE A 27 5.26 1.24 -2.60
CA PHE A 27 5.72 1.47 -3.97
C PHE A 27 4.90 2.52 -4.70
N ILE A 28 3.58 2.51 -4.54
CA ILE A 28 2.69 3.54 -5.11
C ILE A 28 3.09 4.92 -4.56
N THR A 29 3.25 5.06 -3.24
CA THR A 29 3.60 6.35 -2.63
C THR A 29 4.99 6.83 -3.07
N GLN A 30 6.00 5.96 -3.03
CA GLN A 30 7.36 6.28 -3.46
C GLN A 30 7.42 6.66 -4.94
N TYR A 31 6.75 5.90 -5.80
CA TYR A 31 6.67 6.19 -7.23
C TYR A 31 6.06 7.56 -7.50
N LEU A 32 4.91 7.86 -6.89
CA LEU A 32 4.22 9.12 -7.14
C LEU A 32 5.00 10.33 -6.61
N VAL A 33 5.67 10.21 -5.46
CA VAL A 33 6.58 11.24 -4.98
C VAL A 33 7.70 11.46 -6.00
N LEU A 34 8.39 10.40 -6.43
CA LEU A 34 9.48 10.53 -7.41
C LEU A 34 9.02 11.10 -8.76
N ARG A 35 7.82 10.72 -9.21
CA ARG A 35 7.25 11.17 -10.49
C ARG A 35 6.85 12.64 -10.47
N TYR A 36 6.30 13.13 -9.36
CA TYR A 36 5.66 14.45 -9.32
C TYR A 36 6.36 15.48 -8.43
N ALA A 37 7.36 15.11 -7.62
CA ALA A 37 8.01 16.04 -6.70
C ALA A 37 8.78 17.18 -7.39
N SER A 38 9.21 17.03 -8.64
CA SER A 38 9.80 18.14 -9.41
C SER A 38 8.82 19.30 -9.58
N ASP A 39 7.56 18.97 -9.87
CA ASP A 39 6.51 19.93 -10.19
C ASP A 39 5.69 20.32 -8.95
N LYS A 40 5.63 19.41 -7.97
CA LYS A 40 4.92 19.57 -6.68
C LYS A 40 5.89 19.33 -5.51
N PRO A 41 6.84 20.26 -5.22
CA PRO A 41 7.87 20.05 -4.19
C PRO A 41 7.33 19.74 -2.78
N LYS A 42 6.10 20.17 -2.48
CA LYS A 42 5.41 19.89 -1.21
C LYS A 42 5.31 18.39 -0.91
N LEU A 43 5.33 17.51 -1.92
CA LEU A 43 5.31 16.06 -1.74
C LEU A 43 6.49 15.52 -0.94
N THR A 44 7.61 16.25 -0.87
CA THR A 44 8.82 15.83 -0.14
C THR A 44 8.79 16.16 1.35
N ARG A 45 7.68 16.74 1.84
CA ARG A 45 7.55 17.22 3.23
C ARG A 45 7.55 16.09 4.26
N TRP A 46 6.98 14.94 3.92
CA TRP A 46 6.82 13.80 4.83
C TRP A 46 7.34 12.52 4.18
N SER A 47 7.75 11.56 5.00
CA SER A 47 8.35 10.30 4.54
C SER A 47 7.50 9.05 4.82
N ASP A 48 6.42 9.15 5.60
CA ASP A 48 5.50 8.03 5.86
C ASP A 48 4.31 8.02 4.89
N ASN A 49 3.81 6.81 4.62
CA ASN A 49 2.74 6.58 3.64
C ASN A 49 1.46 7.38 3.91
N VAL A 50 1.02 7.49 5.16
CA VAL A 50 -0.25 8.16 5.50
C VAL A 50 -0.18 9.64 5.10
N ARG A 51 0.86 10.34 5.54
CA ARG A 51 1.02 11.76 5.22
C ARG A 51 1.45 12.00 3.77
N ILE A 52 2.13 11.05 3.12
CA ILE A 52 2.38 11.12 1.68
C ILE A 52 1.06 11.00 0.89
N LEU A 53 0.20 10.05 1.21
CA LEU A 53 -1.12 9.89 0.58
C LEU A 53 -1.97 11.16 0.75
N GLU A 54 -1.96 11.75 1.94
CA GLU A 54 -2.61 13.05 2.19
C GLU A 54 -2.06 14.16 1.28
N LEU A 55 -0.73 14.26 1.14
CA LEU A 55 -0.10 15.21 0.24
C LEU A 55 -0.45 14.96 -1.23
N LEU A 56 -0.63 13.70 -1.65
CA LEU A 56 -1.04 13.37 -3.02
C LEU A 56 -2.45 13.90 -3.34
N ALA A 57 -3.39 13.84 -2.39
CA ALA A 57 -4.71 14.47 -2.54
C ALA A 57 -4.60 16.01 -2.54
N GLN A 58 -3.90 16.59 -1.57
CA GLN A 58 -3.76 18.06 -1.45
C GLN A 58 -3.07 18.73 -2.64
N ASN A 59 -2.37 17.96 -3.48
CA ASN A 59 -1.70 18.45 -4.68
C ASN A 59 -2.37 17.97 -5.98
N ASP A 60 -3.61 17.49 -5.91
CA ASP A 60 -4.46 17.06 -7.04
C ASP A 60 -3.88 15.91 -7.87
N ILE A 61 -3.06 15.04 -7.25
CA ILE A 61 -2.48 13.87 -7.93
C ILE A 61 -3.38 12.65 -7.79
N MET A 62 -3.99 12.48 -6.63
CA MET A 62 -4.86 11.33 -6.34
C MET A 62 -6.20 11.82 -5.79
N ASP A 63 -7.29 11.18 -6.21
CA ASP A 63 -8.63 11.49 -5.70
C ASP A 63 -8.72 11.19 -4.19
N GLU A 64 -9.47 12.02 -3.45
CA GLU A 64 -9.59 11.85 -2.01
C GLU A 64 -10.19 10.50 -1.60
N GLY A 65 -11.10 9.94 -2.41
CA GLY A 65 -11.68 8.62 -2.18
C GLY A 65 -10.62 7.53 -2.24
N GLU A 66 -9.75 7.57 -3.25
CA GLU A 66 -8.63 6.64 -3.39
C GLU A 66 -7.63 6.79 -2.25
N VAL A 67 -7.29 8.04 -1.87
CA VAL A 67 -6.39 8.33 -0.74
C VAL A 67 -6.95 7.77 0.58
N ARG A 68 -8.24 7.98 0.87
CA ARG A 68 -8.87 7.43 2.07
C ARG A 68 -8.84 5.90 2.08
N ALA A 69 -9.13 5.28 0.94
CA ALA A 69 -9.17 3.82 0.82
C ALA A 69 -7.77 3.20 0.97
N LEU A 70 -6.74 3.76 0.33
CA LEU A 70 -5.35 3.31 0.50
C LEU A 70 -4.80 3.56 1.91
N THR A 71 -5.17 4.68 2.52
CA THR A 71 -4.77 4.98 3.91
C THR A 71 -5.38 3.96 4.86
N HIS A 72 -6.67 3.66 4.70
CA HIS A 72 -7.37 2.64 5.49
C HIS A 72 -6.70 1.26 5.30
N ALA A 73 -6.51 0.83 4.07
CA ALA A 73 -5.84 -0.44 3.75
C ALA A 73 -4.45 -0.53 4.41
N TYR A 74 -3.63 0.51 4.29
CA TYR A 74 -2.30 0.55 4.91
C TYR A 74 -2.36 0.41 6.43
N THR A 75 -3.23 1.18 7.09
CA THR A 75 -3.35 1.11 8.56
C THR A 75 -3.88 -0.24 9.02
N THR A 76 -4.91 -0.79 8.36
CA THR A 76 -5.50 -2.08 8.67
C THR A 76 -4.47 -3.20 8.56
N LEU A 77 -3.76 -3.28 7.42
CA LEU A 77 -2.76 -4.31 7.18
C LEU A 77 -1.57 -4.19 8.15
N ARG A 78 -1.10 -2.97 8.42
CA ARG A 78 0.02 -2.74 9.35
C ARG A 78 -0.36 -3.10 10.80
N ASP A 79 -1.57 -2.74 11.23
CA ASP A 79 -2.05 -3.04 12.57
C ASP A 79 -2.28 -4.56 12.75
N ALA A 80 -2.76 -5.25 11.72
CA ALA A 80 -2.85 -6.71 11.70
C ALA A 80 -1.46 -7.37 11.83
N LEU A 81 -0.45 -6.85 11.13
CA LEU A 81 0.92 -7.33 11.25
C LEU A 81 1.47 -7.13 12.69
N HIS A 82 1.17 -5.98 13.31
CA HIS A 82 1.52 -5.74 14.71
C HIS A 82 0.81 -6.72 15.66
N HIS A 83 -0.47 -7.02 15.43
CA HIS A 83 -1.21 -7.98 16.23
C HIS A 83 -0.61 -9.40 16.15
N LEU A 84 -0.29 -9.87 14.94
CA LEU A 84 0.36 -11.16 14.74
C LEU A 84 1.72 -11.23 15.44
N ALA A 85 2.51 -10.15 15.36
CA ALA A 85 3.80 -10.08 16.04
C ALA A 85 3.67 -10.20 17.57
N LEU A 86 2.66 -9.58 18.18
CA LEU A 86 2.38 -9.72 19.62
C LEU A 86 1.98 -11.15 20.03
N GLN A 87 1.51 -11.95 19.08
CA GLN A 87 1.15 -13.35 19.28
C GLN A 87 2.26 -14.32 18.84
N GLU A 88 3.44 -13.80 18.46
CA GLU A 88 4.54 -14.58 17.88
C GLU A 88 4.12 -15.40 16.64
N GLN A 89 3.12 -14.91 15.90
CA GLN A 89 2.62 -15.54 14.68
C GLN A 89 3.30 -14.97 13.43
N PRO A 90 3.44 -15.78 12.37
CA PRO A 90 3.97 -15.31 11.09
C PRO A 90 3.05 -14.25 10.45
N GLY A 91 3.62 -13.34 9.66
CA GLY A 91 2.93 -12.22 9.01
C GLY A 91 2.05 -12.60 7.80
N HIS A 92 1.55 -13.83 7.76
CA HIS A 92 0.68 -14.32 6.70
C HIS A 92 -0.64 -14.84 7.28
N VAL A 93 -1.72 -14.70 6.54
CA VAL A 93 -3.09 -15.05 6.97
C VAL A 93 -3.80 -15.90 5.92
N ALA A 94 -5.04 -16.29 6.21
CA ALA A 94 -5.89 -16.98 5.25
C ALA A 94 -6.02 -16.18 3.94
N PRO A 95 -6.09 -16.84 2.79
CA PRO A 95 -6.10 -16.18 1.48
C PRO A 95 -7.36 -15.34 1.22
N GLU A 96 -8.43 -15.50 2.01
CA GLU A 96 -9.66 -14.71 1.93
C GLU A 96 -9.63 -13.45 2.82
N ALA A 97 -8.63 -13.32 3.71
CA ALA A 97 -8.52 -12.17 4.59
C ALA A 97 -8.22 -10.89 3.81
N PHE A 98 -8.77 -9.77 4.30
CA PHE A 98 -8.55 -8.42 3.79
C PHE A 98 -8.87 -8.26 2.29
N SER A 99 -9.89 -8.96 1.78
CA SER A 99 -10.22 -8.97 0.36
C SER A 99 -10.51 -7.57 -0.18
N GLU A 100 -11.26 -6.75 0.56
CA GLU A 100 -11.60 -5.38 0.17
C GLU A 100 -10.36 -4.48 0.09
N GLU A 101 -9.50 -4.52 1.10
CA GLU A 101 -8.25 -3.76 1.12
C GLU A 101 -7.32 -4.18 -0.02
N ARG A 102 -7.18 -5.49 -0.25
CA ARG A 102 -6.30 -6.03 -1.30
C ARG A 102 -6.80 -5.70 -2.70
N GLU A 103 -8.11 -5.75 -2.93
CA GLU A 103 -8.72 -5.35 -4.20
C GLU A 103 -8.47 -3.86 -4.46
N GLN A 104 -8.69 -3.01 -3.45
CA GLN A 104 -8.42 -1.58 -3.58
C GLN A 104 -6.95 -1.29 -3.90
N VAL A 105 -6.01 -1.89 -3.15
CA VAL A 105 -4.57 -1.69 -3.40
C VAL A 105 -4.17 -2.21 -4.78
N SER A 106 -4.72 -3.35 -5.19
CA SER A 106 -4.47 -3.92 -6.53
C SER A 106 -5.01 -3.04 -7.66
N ALA A 107 -6.18 -2.42 -7.46
CA ALA A 107 -6.75 -1.47 -8.42
C ALA A 107 -5.88 -0.21 -8.54
N SER A 108 -5.41 0.36 -7.43
CA SER A 108 -4.47 1.48 -7.44
C SER A 108 -3.12 1.10 -8.06
N TRP A 109 -2.61 -0.09 -7.78
CA TRP A 109 -1.40 -0.60 -8.43
C TRP A 109 -1.57 -0.63 -9.95
N GLN A 110 -2.68 -1.18 -10.44
CA GLN A 110 -2.98 -1.24 -11.88
C GLN A 110 -3.05 0.17 -12.49
N LYS A 111 -3.71 1.10 -11.80
CA LYS A 111 -3.88 2.49 -12.25
C LYS A 111 -2.55 3.24 -12.38
N TRP A 112 -1.63 3.09 -11.42
CA TRP A 112 -0.45 3.96 -11.34
C TRP A 112 0.83 3.35 -11.90
N LEU A 113 0.96 2.02 -11.86
CA LEU A 113 2.22 1.33 -12.15
C LEU A 113 2.14 0.39 -13.35
N MET A 114 0.96 0.19 -13.93
CA MET A 114 0.75 -0.65 -15.12
C MET A 114 0.03 0.09 -16.26
N ALA A 115 -0.20 1.39 -16.12
CA ALA A 115 -0.77 2.26 -17.15
C ALA A 115 0.32 2.91 -18.03
#